data_AF-A0A8J4TYQ8-F1
#
_entry.id   AF-A0A8J4TYQ8-F1
#
_cell.length_a   1.000
_cell.length_b   1.000
_cell.length_c   1.000
_cell.angle_alpha   90.00
_cell.angle_beta   90.00
_cell.angle_gamma   90.00
#
_symmetry.space_group_name_H-M   'P 1'
#
loop_
_entity.id
_entity.type
_entity.pdbx_description
1 polymer ?
#
loop_
_entity_poly.entity_id
_entity_poly.type
_entity_poly.pdbx_seq_one_letter_code
_entity_poly.pdbx_strand_id
1 'polypeptide(L)'
;QNILVGAPKANASSSSSVTERGAVYSCPWKSGGTCKEIEFDSSDNRVESGQQMEFKSSQWFGATVRSDGEHILACAPLYQWSTYGFKEREPVGTCYLKKGSTVVEYSPCRSGSATPEGQGFCQAGFSADIVKSKRVVLGGPGSFYWQGQLISDDISEVLSHFTKELTTKYSNQMATRSASAQYDDSYLGYSVAVGDFNEDGVDDYATGVPRGEKALGYVNIFNGKNMASAVNFTGLQMAAYFGNAVAATDVNNDGKVDLLVGAPLFMERGSDGKLREVGQVYVYLSSGGFSFQPPLKLTGSEIYSRFGSSITSLGDLDGDGFNDVAVSAPYGGSSRQGLVYVYNGGVGGPDPQPSQVLEGNWASTSPPPSFGYAMHGAMDIDQNGYPDLVVGVFGADKAILY
;
A
#
# COMPACT_ATOMS: atom_id res chain seq x y z
N GLN A 1 -6.57 -21.57 -5.04
CA GLN A 1 -6.02 -20.24 -4.73
C GLN A 1 -6.23 -20.00 -3.24
N ASN A 2 -5.38 -19.21 -2.59
CA ASN A 2 -5.49 -18.90 -1.16
C ASN A 2 -5.46 -17.39 -0.98
N ILE A 3 -6.14 -16.90 0.05
CA ILE A 3 -6.12 -15.50 0.47
C ILE A 3 -4.89 -15.29 1.38
N LEU A 4 -4.16 -14.20 1.17
CA LEU A 4 -3.06 -13.81 2.05
C LEU A 4 -3.54 -12.74 3.02
N VAL A 5 -3.33 -12.97 4.31
CA VAL A 5 -3.76 -12.05 5.37
C VAL A 5 -2.55 -11.63 6.20
N GLY A 6 -2.27 -10.34 6.23
CA GLY A 6 -1.24 -9.76 7.09
C GLY A 6 -1.75 -9.52 8.51
N ALA A 7 -0.96 -9.93 9.50
CA ALA A 7 -1.25 -9.73 10.92
C ALA A 7 -0.05 -9.07 11.60
N PRO A 8 0.13 -7.75 11.46
CA PRO A 8 1.36 -7.04 11.85
C PRO A 8 1.69 -7.08 13.34
N LYS A 9 0.72 -7.42 14.20
CA LYS A 9 0.89 -7.53 15.65
C LYS A 9 0.81 -8.97 16.18
N ALA A 10 0.77 -9.97 15.28
CA ALA A 10 0.79 -11.37 15.71
C ALA A 10 2.08 -11.69 16.48
N ASN A 11 1.94 -12.51 17.52
CA ASN A 11 3.10 -13.09 18.18
C ASN A 11 3.70 -14.20 17.32
N ALA A 12 5.00 -14.47 17.51
CA ALA A 12 5.65 -15.59 16.86
C ALA A 12 4.98 -16.92 17.27
N SER A 13 4.87 -17.84 16.31
CA SER A 13 4.31 -19.18 16.53
C SER A 13 5.23 -20.12 17.33
N SER A 14 6.51 -19.78 17.46
CA SER A 14 7.53 -20.53 18.19
C SER A 14 8.06 -19.76 19.41
N SER A 15 8.79 -20.46 20.30
CA SER A 15 9.48 -19.82 21.42
C SER A 15 10.56 -18.86 20.90
N SER A 16 10.27 -17.57 20.91
CA SER A 16 11.14 -16.49 20.43
C SER A 16 11.23 -15.39 21.47
N SER A 17 12.37 -14.71 21.55
CA SER A 17 12.51 -13.49 22.35
C SER A 17 11.82 -12.26 21.72
N VAL A 18 11.33 -12.41 20.48
CA VAL A 18 10.67 -11.36 19.70
C VAL A 18 9.17 -11.35 19.96
N THR A 19 8.68 -10.27 20.56
CA THR A 19 7.25 -10.04 20.85
C THR A 19 6.59 -9.28 19.71
N GLU A 20 5.33 -9.60 19.37
CA GLU A 20 4.59 -8.95 18.27
C GLU A 20 5.43 -8.84 16.98
N ARG A 21 6.09 -9.95 16.59
CA ARG A 21 6.89 -10.03 15.37
C ARG A 21 6.08 -9.60 14.14
N GLY A 22 4.81 -9.94 14.14
CA GLY A 22 3.94 -9.93 12.97
C GLY A 22 4.03 -11.23 12.18
N ALA A 23 3.00 -11.53 11.40
CA ALA A 23 2.90 -12.74 10.61
C ALA A 23 2.10 -12.50 9.31
N VAL A 24 2.23 -13.42 8.36
CA VAL A 24 1.38 -13.50 7.18
C VAL A 24 0.78 -14.89 7.10
N TYR A 25 -0.54 -14.96 6.94
CA TYR A 25 -1.29 -16.21 6.88
C TYR A 25 -1.75 -16.50 5.45
N SER A 26 -1.67 -17.77 5.04
CA SER A 26 -2.32 -18.30 3.85
C SER A 26 -3.63 -18.97 4.27
N CYS A 27 -4.74 -18.41 3.85
CA CYS A 27 -6.09 -18.87 4.16
C CYS A 27 -6.71 -19.54 2.94
N PRO A 28 -7.01 -20.85 2.98
CA PRO A 28 -7.76 -21.50 1.91
C PRO A 28 -9.19 -20.95 1.88
N TRP A 29 -9.72 -20.65 0.68
CA TRP A 29 -11.09 -20.12 0.55
C TRP A 29 -12.16 -21.21 0.67
N LYS A 30 -11.85 -22.45 0.27
CA LYS A 30 -12.79 -23.58 0.35
C LYS A 30 -13.05 -23.97 1.80
N SER A 31 -14.31 -24.30 2.10
CA SER A 31 -14.77 -24.61 3.46
C SER A 31 -13.96 -25.73 4.12
N GLY A 32 -13.58 -25.51 5.38
CA GLY A 32 -12.91 -26.50 6.25
C GLY A 32 -11.39 -26.35 6.38
N GLY A 33 -10.75 -25.40 5.68
CA GLY A 33 -9.32 -25.15 5.84
C GLY A 33 -9.02 -24.07 6.88
N THR A 34 -8.04 -24.31 7.75
CA THR A 34 -7.52 -23.30 8.67
C THR A 34 -6.48 -22.43 7.98
N CYS A 35 -6.46 -21.14 8.30
CA CYS A 35 -5.36 -20.25 7.92
C CYS A 35 -4.05 -20.78 8.50
N LYS A 36 -3.01 -20.89 7.68
CA LYS A 36 -1.68 -21.35 8.08
C LYS A 36 -0.69 -20.21 7.97
N GLU A 37 0.13 -20.01 8.98
CA GLU A 37 1.22 -19.05 8.93
C GLU A 37 2.23 -19.46 7.84
N ILE A 38 2.64 -18.49 7.04
CA ILE A 38 3.73 -18.66 6.08
C ILE A 38 5.03 -18.29 6.80
N GLU A 39 5.95 -19.23 6.90
CA GLU A 39 7.26 -18.97 7.49
C GLU A 39 8.14 -18.17 6.50
N PHE A 40 8.46 -16.94 6.89
CA PHE A 40 9.44 -16.07 6.22
C PHE A 40 10.75 -15.99 7.01
N ASP A 41 10.66 -15.75 8.33
CA ASP A 41 11.81 -15.69 9.22
C ASP A 41 11.43 -16.18 10.63
N SER A 42 12.08 -17.25 11.07
CA SER A 42 11.97 -17.80 12.43
C SER A 42 13.14 -17.44 13.35
N SER A 43 14.12 -16.65 12.85
CA SER A 43 15.28 -16.25 13.64
C SER A 43 14.99 -15.08 14.58
N ASP A 44 15.58 -15.10 15.78
CA ASP A 44 15.61 -13.97 16.71
C ASP A 44 16.48 -12.82 16.18
N ASN A 45 16.69 -11.80 16.99
CA ASN A 45 17.52 -10.66 16.63
C ASN A 45 18.98 -11.09 16.37
N ARG A 46 19.52 -10.77 15.19
CA ARG A 46 20.93 -10.90 14.84
C ARG A 46 21.82 -10.15 15.84
N VAL A 47 22.88 -10.84 16.26
CA VAL A 47 23.95 -10.33 17.12
C VAL A 47 25.27 -10.46 16.36
N GLU A 48 26.04 -9.38 16.28
CA GLU A 48 27.38 -9.36 15.70
C GLU A 48 28.38 -8.84 16.73
N SER A 49 29.51 -9.55 16.90
CA SER A 49 30.55 -9.18 17.88
C SER A 49 30.01 -8.94 19.32
N GLY A 50 28.95 -9.66 19.70
CA GLY A 50 28.30 -9.53 21.02
C GLY A 50 27.31 -8.37 21.14
N GLN A 51 27.02 -7.66 20.05
CA GLN A 51 26.10 -6.52 20.00
C GLN A 51 24.86 -6.86 19.18
N GLN A 52 23.67 -6.52 19.68
CA GLN A 52 22.43 -6.73 18.95
C GLN A 52 22.30 -5.69 17.83
N MET A 53 22.11 -6.17 16.60
CA MET A 53 22.11 -5.33 15.39
C MET A 53 20.71 -4.99 14.91
N GLU A 54 19.73 -5.85 15.15
CA GLU A 54 18.35 -5.65 14.72
C GLU A 54 17.35 -5.77 15.86
N PHE A 55 16.17 -5.17 15.69
CA PHE A 55 15.08 -5.24 16.66
C PHE A 55 13.78 -5.56 15.92
N LYS A 56 13.39 -6.84 15.98
CA LYS A 56 12.20 -7.38 15.30
C LYS A 56 10.92 -7.27 16.12
N SER A 57 11.00 -6.88 17.40
CA SER A 57 9.80 -6.76 18.25
C SER A 57 8.95 -5.57 17.82
N SER A 58 7.64 -5.78 17.64
CA SER A 58 6.70 -4.78 17.14
C SER A 58 7.13 -4.13 15.80
N GLN A 59 7.84 -4.89 14.95
CA GLN A 59 8.32 -4.42 13.64
C GLN A 59 7.22 -4.29 12.58
N TRP A 60 6.01 -4.76 12.88
CA TRP A 60 4.84 -4.74 11.98
C TRP A 60 5.01 -5.59 10.73
N PHE A 61 5.62 -6.79 10.85
CA PHE A 61 5.74 -7.70 9.70
C PHE A 61 4.36 -8.19 9.23
N GLY A 62 4.08 -8.00 7.94
CA GLY A 62 2.76 -8.25 7.36
C GLY A 62 1.86 -7.02 7.33
N ALA A 63 2.37 -5.82 7.64
CA ALA A 63 1.63 -4.58 7.41
C ALA A 63 1.35 -4.34 5.92
N THR A 64 2.29 -4.76 5.07
CA THR A 64 2.16 -4.74 3.61
C THR A 64 2.38 -6.15 3.09
N VAL A 65 1.44 -6.65 2.29
CA VAL A 65 1.50 -7.97 1.63
C VAL A 65 1.10 -7.81 0.16
N ARG A 66 1.93 -8.33 -0.75
CA ARG A 66 1.69 -8.35 -2.20
C ARG A 66 2.09 -9.69 -2.79
N SER A 67 1.40 -10.09 -3.85
CA SER A 67 1.64 -11.36 -4.54
C SER A 67 1.31 -11.23 -6.02
N ASP A 68 2.15 -11.79 -6.88
CA ASP A 68 1.90 -11.95 -8.33
C ASP A 68 1.53 -13.39 -8.69
N GLY A 69 1.23 -14.22 -7.68
CA GLY A 69 0.93 -15.66 -7.79
C GLY A 69 2.15 -16.57 -7.78
N GLU A 70 3.33 -16.05 -8.13
CA GLU A 70 4.60 -16.78 -8.11
C GLU A 70 5.46 -16.39 -6.90
N HIS A 71 5.41 -15.11 -6.55
CA HIS A 71 6.17 -14.46 -5.49
C HIS A 71 5.23 -13.90 -4.44
N ILE A 72 5.65 -13.93 -3.17
CA ILE A 72 4.99 -13.23 -2.08
C ILE A 72 5.98 -12.26 -1.46
N LEU A 73 5.63 -10.98 -1.44
CA LEU A 73 6.37 -9.91 -0.78
C LEU A 73 5.61 -9.52 0.48
N ALA A 74 6.30 -9.54 1.63
CA ALA A 74 5.74 -9.09 2.90
C ALA A 74 6.73 -8.17 3.62
N CYS A 75 6.26 -7.05 4.17
CA CYS A 75 7.13 -6.04 4.76
C CYS A 75 6.84 -5.77 6.23
N ALA A 76 7.88 -5.30 6.93
CA ALA A 76 7.93 -4.87 8.31
C ALA A 76 8.43 -3.41 8.36
N PRO A 77 7.54 -2.41 8.19
CA PRO A 77 7.95 -1.01 8.06
C PRO A 77 8.55 -0.41 9.34
N LEU A 78 8.29 -1.02 10.51
CA LEU A 78 8.83 -0.60 11.80
C LEU A 78 10.03 -1.43 12.26
N TYR A 79 10.56 -2.30 11.39
CA TYR A 79 11.81 -3.00 11.65
C TYR A 79 12.94 -2.00 11.91
N GLN A 80 13.65 -2.19 13.04
CA GLN A 80 14.72 -1.31 13.46
C GLN A 80 16.08 -1.97 13.31
N TRP A 81 17.06 -1.13 12.98
CA TRP A 81 18.45 -1.51 12.76
C TRP A 81 19.40 -0.62 13.57
N SER A 82 20.55 -1.16 13.93
CA SER A 82 21.63 -0.48 14.64
C SER A 82 22.91 -0.56 13.80
N THR A 83 23.23 0.51 13.07
CA THR A 83 24.38 0.53 12.14
C THR A 83 25.74 0.50 12.84
N TYR A 84 25.82 1.01 14.09
CA TYR A 84 27.08 1.11 14.85
C TYR A 84 27.08 0.32 16.17
N GLY A 85 26.10 -0.58 16.34
CA GLY A 85 26.09 -1.53 17.44
C GLY A 85 25.81 -0.97 18.85
N PHE A 86 25.70 0.36 19.03
CA PHE A 86 25.16 0.98 20.25
C PHE A 86 24.44 2.33 20.00
N LYS A 87 23.35 2.54 20.78
CA LYS A 87 22.49 3.73 20.97
C LYS A 87 21.48 4.13 19.90
N GLU A 88 21.73 3.91 18.61
CA GLU A 88 20.78 4.32 17.58
C GLU A 88 19.88 3.15 17.15
N ARG A 89 18.58 3.42 17.08
CA ARG A 89 17.56 2.48 16.59
C ARG A 89 16.85 3.15 15.44
N GLU A 90 17.29 2.78 14.25
CA GLU A 90 16.88 3.38 12.99
C GLU A 90 15.74 2.53 12.40
N PRO A 91 14.51 3.05 12.27
CA PRO A 91 13.41 2.31 11.66
C PRO A 91 13.57 2.29 10.13
N VAL A 92 14.59 1.57 9.64
CA VAL A 92 14.91 1.46 8.21
C VAL A 92 13.84 0.70 7.42
N GLY A 93 13.10 -0.20 8.08
CA GLY A 93 12.16 -1.12 7.45
C GLY A 93 12.85 -2.28 6.72
N THR A 94 12.16 -3.41 6.61
CA THR A 94 12.64 -4.58 5.86
C THR A 94 11.48 -5.31 5.21
N CYS A 95 11.74 -6.01 4.10
CA CYS A 95 10.79 -6.89 3.45
C CYS A 95 11.38 -8.28 3.29
N TYR A 96 10.52 -9.27 3.09
CA TYR A 96 10.88 -10.62 2.76
C TYR A 96 10.20 -11.01 1.46
N LEU A 97 10.99 -11.50 0.51
CA LEU A 97 10.51 -11.98 -0.78
C LEU A 97 10.59 -13.50 -0.79
N LYS A 98 9.45 -14.15 -1.03
CA LYS A 98 9.32 -15.61 -1.06
C LYS A 98 9.00 -16.09 -2.47
N LYS A 99 9.71 -17.13 -2.92
CA LYS A 99 9.45 -17.89 -4.15
C LYS A 99 9.54 -19.39 -3.86
N GLY A 100 8.40 -20.08 -3.86
CA GLY A 100 8.33 -21.48 -3.42
C GLY A 100 8.86 -21.65 -1.98
N SER A 101 9.88 -22.47 -1.78
CA SER A 101 10.54 -22.65 -0.48
C SER A 101 11.58 -21.58 -0.17
N THR A 102 12.09 -20.86 -1.18
CA THR A 102 13.13 -19.85 -1.01
C THR A 102 12.55 -18.58 -0.40
N VAL A 103 13.20 -18.04 0.62
CA VAL A 103 12.91 -16.73 1.21
C VAL A 103 14.20 -15.94 1.29
N VAL A 104 14.16 -14.68 0.86
CA VAL A 104 15.27 -13.73 0.96
C VAL A 104 14.80 -12.47 1.68
N GLU A 105 15.67 -11.88 2.49
CA GLU A 105 15.44 -10.56 3.08
C GLU A 105 15.81 -9.48 2.06
N TYR A 106 14.93 -8.50 1.89
CA TYR A 106 15.10 -7.34 1.02
C TYR A 106 14.90 -6.06 1.85
N SER A 107 16.01 -5.42 2.24
CA SER A 107 16.01 -4.21 3.07
C SER A 107 16.85 -3.11 2.40
N PRO A 108 16.35 -2.46 1.33
CA PRO A 108 17.16 -1.55 0.52
C PRO A 108 17.53 -0.24 1.25
N CYS A 109 16.77 0.15 2.28
CA CYS A 109 17.09 1.31 3.11
C CYS A 109 18.06 1.02 4.25
N ARG A 110 18.38 -0.27 4.51
CA ARG A 110 19.45 -0.64 5.44
C ARG A 110 20.79 -0.50 4.74
N SER A 111 21.34 0.70 4.81
CA SER A 111 22.59 1.10 4.15
C SER A 111 23.54 1.80 5.14
N GLY A 112 24.70 2.26 4.67
CA GLY A 112 25.60 3.09 5.48
C GLY A 112 25.05 4.50 5.78
N SER A 113 23.93 4.89 5.18
CA SER A 113 23.28 6.19 5.34
C SER A 113 22.25 6.17 6.49
N ALA A 114 22.74 5.82 7.67
CA ALA A 114 21.97 5.53 8.90
C ALA A 114 21.22 6.72 9.53
N THR A 115 21.45 7.95 9.08
CA THR A 115 20.93 9.15 9.75
C THR A 115 19.58 9.62 9.18
N PRO A 116 18.87 10.56 9.82
CA PRO A 116 17.66 11.19 9.25
C PRO A 116 17.90 11.88 7.90
N GLU A 117 19.10 12.45 7.68
CA GLU A 117 19.51 13.02 6.38
C GLU A 117 19.62 11.95 5.29
N GLY A 118 19.74 10.67 5.68
CA GLY A 118 19.88 9.51 4.81
C GLY A 118 18.61 8.65 4.80
N GLN A 119 18.77 7.36 5.08
CA GLN A 119 17.72 6.33 5.01
C GLN A 119 17.45 5.66 6.36
N GLY A 120 18.04 6.14 7.46
CA GLY A 120 17.84 5.55 8.79
C GLY A 120 16.39 5.46 9.24
N PHE A 121 15.57 6.42 8.83
CA PHE A 121 14.15 6.50 9.15
C PHE A 121 13.25 6.15 7.96
N CYS A 122 13.81 5.51 6.92
CA CYS A 122 13.11 5.25 5.67
C CYS A 122 11.76 4.52 5.83
N GLN A 123 11.69 3.52 6.72
CA GLN A 123 10.53 2.64 6.88
C GLN A 123 10.15 1.92 5.58
N ALA A 124 11.16 1.38 4.87
CA ALA A 124 10.96 0.69 3.59
C ALA A 124 9.89 -0.40 3.70
N GLY A 125 9.00 -0.44 2.70
CA GLY A 125 7.88 -1.37 2.67
C GLY A 125 6.63 -0.87 3.37
N PHE A 126 6.59 0.42 3.76
CA PHE A 126 5.38 1.10 4.22
C PHE A 126 4.24 0.97 3.20
N SER A 127 4.59 1.07 1.92
CA SER A 127 3.78 0.64 0.79
C SER A 127 4.64 -0.15 -0.20
N ALA A 128 4.03 -1.02 -0.99
CA ALA A 128 4.74 -1.83 -1.97
C ALA A 128 3.82 -2.31 -3.08
N ASP A 129 4.40 -2.63 -4.23
CA ASP A 129 3.74 -3.36 -5.31
C ASP A 129 4.70 -4.24 -6.12
N ILE A 130 4.15 -5.16 -6.91
CA ILE A 130 4.90 -6.01 -7.85
C ILE A 130 4.51 -5.64 -9.28
N VAL A 131 5.50 -5.25 -10.07
CA VAL A 131 5.36 -4.78 -11.44
C VAL A 131 5.30 -5.96 -12.41
N LYS A 132 4.57 -5.85 -13.52
CA LYS A 132 4.50 -6.92 -14.56
C LYS A 132 5.87 -7.31 -15.11
N SER A 133 6.80 -6.36 -15.17
CA SER A 133 8.21 -6.55 -15.56
C SER A 133 9.05 -7.32 -14.51
N LYS A 134 8.41 -7.90 -13.49
CA LYS A 134 9.04 -8.67 -12.40
C LYS A 134 10.03 -7.84 -11.59
N ARG A 135 9.66 -6.59 -11.32
CA ARG A 135 10.31 -5.71 -10.35
C ARG A 135 9.44 -5.58 -9.11
N VAL A 136 10.07 -5.36 -7.96
CA VAL A 136 9.38 -4.85 -6.78
C VAL A 136 9.50 -3.33 -6.78
N VAL A 137 8.50 -2.64 -6.26
CA VAL A 137 8.58 -1.22 -5.91
C VAL A 137 8.18 -1.05 -4.45
N LEU A 138 8.99 -0.32 -3.68
CA LEU A 138 8.77 -0.02 -2.28
C LEU A 138 8.69 1.48 -2.06
N GLY A 139 7.74 1.89 -1.22
CA GLY A 139 7.68 3.21 -0.61
C GLY A 139 8.36 3.24 0.75
N GLY A 140 9.16 4.27 0.98
CA GLY A 140 9.85 4.56 2.23
C GLY A 140 9.64 6.03 2.62
N PRO A 141 8.56 6.36 3.35
CA PRO A 141 8.14 7.75 3.58
C PRO A 141 9.08 8.57 4.46
N GLY A 142 10.02 7.95 5.18
CA GLY A 142 10.89 8.66 6.11
C GLY A 142 12.33 8.91 5.65
N SER A 143 12.68 8.54 4.41
CA SER A 143 14.00 8.87 3.84
C SER A 143 14.18 10.37 3.69
N PHE A 144 15.40 10.86 3.90
CA PHE A 144 15.85 12.23 3.68
C PHE A 144 14.97 13.26 4.42
N TYR A 145 15.01 13.28 5.75
CA TYR A 145 14.13 14.12 6.59
C TYR A 145 12.65 14.02 6.20
N TRP A 146 12.17 12.80 6.01
CA TRP A 146 10.79 12.52 5.64
C TRP A 146 10.33 13.18 4.32
N GLN A 147 11.25 13.53 3.41
CA GLN A 147 10.91 13.73 2.00
C GLN A 147 10.21 12.48 1.46
N GLY A 148 10.75 11.31 1.83
CA GLY A 148 10.33 9.99 1.40
C GLY A 148 11.07 9.52 0.14
N GLN A 149 10.88 8.25 -0.22
CA GLN A 149 11.61 7.61 -1.29
C GLN A 149 10.79 6.50 -1.96
N LEU A 150 10.97 6.35 -3.27
CA LEU A 150 10.61 5.14 -4.00
C LEU A 150 11.89 4.38 -4.37
N ILE A 151 11.86 3.07 -4.22
CA ILE A 151 12.95 2.16 -4.59
C ILE A 151 12.35 1.01 -5.38
N SER A 152 12.95 0.66 -6.52
CA SER A 152 12.56 -0.47 -7.35
C SER A 152 13.76 -1.30 -7.76
N ASP A 153 13.66 -2.61 -7.55
CA ASP A 153 14.70 -3.60 -7.84
C ASP A 153 14.11 -4.79 -8.60
N ASP A 154 14.92 -5.44 -9.43
CA ASP A 154 14.55 -6.65 -10.16
C ASP A 154 14.41 -7.84 -9.19
N ILE A 155 13.29 -8.58 -9.28
CA ILE A 155 13.04 -9.76 -8.43
C ILE A 155 14.17 -10.80 -8.57
N SER A 156 14.68 -10.98 -9.78
CA SER A 156 15.79 -11.91 -10.03
C SER A 156 17.09 -11.48 -9.35
N GLU A 157 17.36 -10.18 -9.27
CA GLU A 157 18.54 -9.66 -8.57
C GLU A 157 18.36 -9.83 -7.06
N VAL A 158 17.19 -9.46 -6.53
CA VAL A 158 16.86 -9.66 -5.10
C VAL A 158 17.01 -11.12 -4.66
N LEU A 159 16.56 -12.08 -5.49
CA LEU A 159 16.67 -13.51 -5.19
C LEU A 159 18.11 -14.06 -5.32
N SER A 160 18.91 -13.54 -6.26
CA SER A 160 20.25 -14.07 -6.55
C SER A 160 21.37 -13.41 -5.75
N HIS A 161 21.21 -12.13 -5.39
CA HIS A 161 22.21 -11.34 -4.65
C HIS A 161 21.98 -11.34 -3.15
N PHE A 162 21.09 -12.19 -2.62
CA PHE A 162 20.94 -12.35 -1.17
C PHE A 162 22.22 -12.91 -0.57
N THR A 163 23.09 -12.03 -0.09
CA THR A 163 24.27 -12.35 0.69
C THR A 163 23.90 -12.39 2.17
N LYS A 164 24.62 -13.17 2.97
CA LYS A 164 24.52 -13.11 4.44
C LYS A 164 25.11 -11.79 5.02
N GLU A 165 25.47 -10.85 4.15
CA GLU A 165 25.99 -9.55 4.55
C GLU A 165 24.86 -8.70 5.12
N LEU A 166 25.22 -7.76 5.97
CA LEU A 166 24.24 -6.89 6.61
C LEU A 166 23.66 -5.86 5.64
N THR A 167 24.37 -5.49 4.58
CA THR A 167 23.91 -4.54 3.57
C THR A 167 24.12 -5.11 2.18
N THR A 168 23.07 -5.12 1.36
CA THR A 168 23.14 -5.64 -0.02
C THR A 168 23.03 -4.48 -1.00
N LYS A 169 23.91 -4.46 -2.01
CA LYS A 169 23.84 -3.51 -3.13
C LYS A 169 23.27 -4.20 -4.36
N TYR A 170 22.27 -3.57 -4.96
CA TYR A 170 21.65 -4.00 -6.20
C TYR A 170 22.15 -3.09 -7.33
N SER A 171 22.52 -3.71 -8.45
CA SER A 171 23.21 -3.10 -9.59
C SER A 171 22.22 -2.34 -10.47
N ASN A 172 21.00 -2.87 -10.61
CA ASN A 172 19.95 -2.30 -11.44
C ASN A 172 18.90 -1.53 -10.63
N GLN A 173 19.25 -1.09 -9.42
CA GLN A 173 18.34 -0.35 -8.55
C GLN A 173 17.94 0.98 -9.18
N MET A 174 16.63 1.24 -9.20
CA MET A 174 16.07 2.54 -9.50
C MET A 174 15.53 3.14 -8.21
N ALA A 175 15.99 4.32 -7.84
CA ALA A 175 15.52 4.98 -6.64
C ALA A 175 15.42 6.49 -6.83
N THR A 176 14.41 7.10 -6.21
CA THR A 176 14.38 8.56 -6.07
C THR A 176 15.51 9.02 -5.15
N ARG A 177 15.96 10.26 -5.33
CA ARG A 177 17.10 10.85 -4.62
C ARG A 177 16.64 11.95 -3.70
N SER A 178 17.48 12.33 -2.75
CA SER A 178 17.23 13.50 -1.91
C SER A 178 17.08 14.78 -2.73
N ALA A 179 16.18 15.63 -2.29
CA ALA A 179 15.91 16.95 -2.84
C ALA A 179 16.26 18.04 -1.82
N SER A 180 15.98 19.30 -2.16
CA SER A 180 16.19 20.42 -1.25
C SER A 180 15.25 20.34 -0.02
N ALA A 181 15.66 20.94 1.09
CA ALA A 181 14.94 20.91 2.36
C ALA A 181 13.49 21.45 2.31
N GLN A 182 13.10 22.14 1.23
CA GLN A 182 11.71 22.57 1.04
C GLN A 182 10.73 21.40 0.81
N TYR A 183 11.25 20.22 0.48
CA TYR A 183 10.49 18.99 0.27
C TYR A 183 10.47 18.09 1.51
N ASP A 184 11.14 18.46 2.60
CA ASP A 184 11.11 17.71 3.86
C ASP A 184 9.67 17.57 4.37
N ASP A 185 9.42 16.54 5.19
CA ASP A 185 8.09 16.24 5.74
C ASP A 185 6.97 16.02 4.69
N SER A 186 7.30 15.47 3.52
CA SER A 186 6.35 15.24 2.42
C SER A 186 5.73 13.83 2.39
N TYR A 187 6.46 12.82 2.84
CA TYR A 187 6.08 11.40 2.88
C TYR A 187 5.89 10.74 1.51
N LEU A 188 6.81 10.95 0.56
CA LEU A 188 6.83 10.21 -0.71
C LEU A 188 6.92 8.69 -0.46
N GLY A 189 6.08 7.90 -1.14
CA GLY A 189 6.00 6.46 -0.90
C GLY A 189 5.05 6.06 0.22
N TYR A 190 4.16 6.97 0.66
CA TYR A 190 3.11 6.64 1.62
C TYR A 190 2.13 5.60 1.06
N SER A 191 1.77 5.73 -0.21
CA SER A 191 0.97 4.77 -0.97
C SER A 191 1.58 4.61 -2.36
N VAL A 192 1.45 3.42 -2.95
CA VAL A 192 2.00 3.09 -4.27
C VAL A 192 0.98 2.26 -5.05
N ALA A 193 0.86 2.56 -6.34
CA ALA A 193 0.18 1.77 -7.35
C ALA A 193 1.03 1.75 -8.62
N VAL A 194 0.85 0.71 -9.44
CA VAL A 194 1.59 0.52 -10.70
C VAL A 194 0.62 0.45 -11.89
N GLY A 195 1.03 1.02 -13.01
CA GLY A 195 0.28 0.96 -14.26
C GLY A 195 1.06 1.62 -15.40
N ASP A 196 0.84 1.17 -16.63
CA ASP A 196 1.45 1.76 -17.82
C ASP A 196 0.71 3.06 -18.19
N PHE A 197 1.19 4.21 -17.72
CA PHE A 197 0.53 5.51 -17.90
C PHE A 197 0.97 6.21 -19.19
N ASN A 198 2.02 5.70 -19.85
CA ASN A 198 2.55 6.25 -21.10
C ASN A 198 2.48 5.30 -22.30
N GLU A 199 1.85 4.14 -22.12
CA GLU A 199 1.58 3.13 -23.16
C GLU A 199 2.88 2.58 -23.77
N ASP A 200 3.94 2.48 -22.97
CA ASP A 200 5.28 2.06 -23.42
C ASP A 200 5.61 0.58 -23.14
N GLY A 201 4.64 -0.17 -22.60
CA GLY A 201 4.70 -1.59 -22.27
C GLY A 201 5.36 -1.90 -20.93
N VAL A 202 5.80 -0.89 -20.16
CA VAL A 202 6.37 -1.04 -18.83
C VAL A 202 5.51 -0.27 -17.83
N ASP A 203 5.05 -0.92 -16.77
CA ASP A 203 4.28 -0.19 -15.77
C ASP A 203 5.16 0.88 -15.09
N ASP A 204 4.59 2.07 -14.93
CA ASP A 204 5.12 3.22 -14.22
C ASP A 204 4.67 3.20 -12.75
N TYR A 205 5.22 4.10 -11.93
CA TYR A 205 4.98 4.14 -10.48
C TYR A 205 4.18 5.38 -10.08
N ALA A 206 2.91 5.21 -9.69
CA ALA A 206 2.13 6.27 -9.05
C ALA A 206 2.32 6.21 -7.53
N THR A 207 2.65 7.32 -6.90
CA THR A 207 2.92 7.37 -5.46
C THR A 207 2.32 8.59 -4.78
N GLY A 208 1.69 8.34 -3.63
CA GLY A 208 1.11 9.38 -2.80
C GLY A 208 2.12 10.06 -1.89
N VAL A 209 1.98 11.38 -1.80
CA VAL A 209 2.83 12.30 -1.01
C VAL A 209 1.94 13.21 -0.17
N PRO A 210 1.25 12.65 0.85
CA PRO A 210 0.09 13.30 1.46
C PRO A 210 0.39 14.55 2.29
N ARG A 211 1.66 14.80 2.65
CA ARG A 211 2.09 16.01 3.34
C ARG A 211 2.83 17.01 2.46
N GLY A 212 3.13 16.63 1.22
CA GLY A 212 3.78 17.49 0.25
C GLY A 212 2.96 18.74 -0.10
N GLU A 213 3.60 19.70 -0.76
CA GLU A 213 2.98 20.98 -1.16
C GLU A 213 2.24 21.68 0.00
N LYS A 214 2.95 21.87 1.13
CA LYS A 214 2.42 22.51 2.35
C LYS A 214 1.16 21.81 2.88
N ALA A 215 1.16 20.47 2.89
CA ALA A 215 0.04 19.62 3.29
C ALA A 215 -1.22 19.75 2.41
N LEU A 216 -1.14 20.32 1.20
CA LEU A 216 -2.17 20.06 0.18
C LEU A 216 -2.20 18.58 -0.21
N GLY A 217 -1.04 17.93 -0.14
CA GLY A 217 -0.82 16.57 -0.61
C GLY A 217 -0.71 16.55 -2.13
N TYR A 218 0.11 15.63 -2.66
CA TYR A 218 0.18 15.39 -4.10
C TYR A 218 0.40 13.92 -4.41
N VAL A 219 0.17 13.54 -5.66
CA VAL A 219 0.56 12.24 -6.23
C VAL A 219 1.52 12.50 -7.37
N ASN A 220 2.62 11.75 -7.42
CA ASN A 220 3.59 11.81 -8.52
C ASN A 220 3.63 10.47 -9.26
N ILE A 221 3.68 10.54 -10.59
CA ILE A 221 3.94 9.38 -11.45
C ILE A 221 5.39 9.45 -11.89
N PHE A 222 6.15 8.38 -11.64
CA PHE A 222 7.51 8.19 -12.12
C PHE A 222 7.54 7.16 -13.25
N ASN A 223 8.36 7.42 -14.27
CA ASN A 223 8.51 6.49 -15.37
C ASN A 223 9.18 5.18 -14.91
N GLY A 224 8.60 4.05 -15.31
CA GLY A 224 8.98 2.71 -14.89
C GLY A 224 10.38 2.27 -15.32
N LYS A 225 10.93 2.88 -16.39
CA LYS A 225 12.23 2.52 -16.98
C LYS A 225 13.41 3.28 -16.39
N ASN A 226 13.18 4.47 -15.81
CA ASN A 226 14.28 5.34 -15.40
C ASN A 226 14.04 6.16 -14.11
N MET A 227 12.89 6.01 -13.45
CA MET A 227 12.51 6.76 -12.24
C MET A 227 12.50 8.29 -12.44
N ALA A 228 12.32 8.77 -13.66
CA ALA A 228 12.11 10.19 -13.93
C ALA A 228 10.67 10.57 -13.56
N SER A 229 10.49 11.67 -12.82
CA SER A 229 9.16 12.22 -12.54
C SER A 229 8.51 12.65 -13.86
N ALA A 230 7.34 12.08 -14.16
CA ALA A 230 6.55 12.38 -15.35
C ALA A 230 5.49 13.45 -15.06
N VAL A 231 4.59 13.20 -14.09
CA VAL A 231 3.42 14.05 -13.84
C VAL A 231 3.09 14.17 -12.35
N ASN A 232 2.59 15.34 -11.96
CA ASN A 232 2.17 15.66 -10.59
C ASN A 232 0.69 16.07 -10.54
N PHE A 233 -0.03 15.52 -9.55
CA PHE A 233 -1.40 15.91 -9.21
C PHE A 233 -1.41 16.51 -7.81
N THR A 234 -1.85 17.75 -7.66
CA THR A 234 -1.87 18.42 -6.36
C THR A 234 -3.29 18.49 -5.82
N GLY A 235 -3.45 18.16 -4.53
CA GLY A 235 -4.72 18.29 -3.82
C GLY A 235 -5.18 19.75 -3.74
N LEU A 236 -6.50 19.95 -3.62
CA LEU A 236 -7.11 21.28 -3.60
C LEU A 236 -7.35 21.84 -2.20
N GLN A 237 -7.26 20.99 -1.17
CA GLN A 237 -7.57 21.36 0.21
C GLN A 237 -6.46 20.90 1.16
N MET A 238 -5.92 21.83 1.94
CA MET A 238 -4.88 21.54 2.92
C MET A 238 -5.39 20.56 3.98
N ALA A 239 -4.51 19.67 4.43
CA ALA A 239 -4.77 18.63 5.42
C ALA A 239 -5.87 17.62 5.06
N ALA A 240 -6.32 17.58 3.79
CA ALA A 240 -7.25 16.55 3.30
C ALA A 240 -6.58 15.18 3.11
N TYR A 241 -5.24 15.13 3.22
CA TYR A 241 -4.43 13.93 3.07
C TYR A 241 -4.52 13.31 1.67
N PHE A 242 -4.57 14.16 0.64
CA PHE A 242 -4.60 13.75 -0.77
C PHE A 242 -3.36 12.92 -1.12
N GLY A 243 -3.56 11.70 -1.64
CA GLY A 243 -2.49 10.72 -1.84
C GLY A 243 -2.39 9.70 -0.71
N ASN A 244 -3.36 9.64 0.21
CA ASN A 244 -3.42 8.61 1.26
C ASN A 244 -3.49 7.20 0.67
N ALA A 245 -4.33 7.02 -0.34
CA ALA A 245 -4.49 5.80 -1.11
C ALA A 245 -4.43 6.15 -2.59
N VAL A 246 -3.78 5.30 -3.37
CA VAL A 246 -3.74 5.37 -4.83
C VAL A 246 -4.09 4.01 -5.41
N ALA A 247 -4.84 4.00 -6.51
CA ALA A 247 -5.14 2.80 -7.28
C ALA A 247 -5.06 3.13 -8.77
N ALA A 248 -4.75 2.12 -9.59
CA ALA A 248 -4.58 2.26 -11.02
C ALA A 248 -5.35 1.14 -11.73
N THR A 249 -6.27 1.50 -12.64
CA THR A 249 -7.07 0.56 -13.44
C THR A 249 -7.77 1.30 -14.57
N ASP A 250 -8.10 0.61 -15.67
CA ASP A 250 -8.82 1.17 -16.82
C ASP A 250 -10.33 1.10 -16.56
N VAL A 251 -10.91 2.15 -15.98
CA VAL A 251 -12.32 2.15 -15.51
C VAL A 251 -13.31 2.48 -16.63
N ASN A 252 -12.82 3.00 -17.76
CA ASN A 252 -13.66 3.34 -18.92
C ASN A 252 -13.41 2.42 -20.14
N ASN A 253 -12.60 1.37 -19.97
CA ASN A 253 -12.26 0.36 -20.96
C ASN A 253 -11.78 0.96 -22.29
N ASP A 254 -10.92 1.97 -22.22
CA ASP A 254 -10.36 2.65 -23.39
C ASP A 254 -8.93 2.18 -23.73
N GLY A 255 -8.41 1.19 -22.98
CA GLY A 255 -7.08 0.62 -23.09
C GLY A 255 -6.01 1.38 -22.32
N LYS A 256 -6.35 2.45 -21.59
CA LYS A 256 -5.41 3.27 -20.84
C LYS A 256 -5.66 3.14 -19.34
N VAL A 257 -4.58 3.14 -18.57
CA VAL A 257 -4.69 3.03 -17.11
C VAL A 257 -5.09 4.38 -16.50
N ASP A 258 -6.23 4.41 -15.82
CA ASP A 258 -6.71 5.57 -15.07
C ASP A 258 -6.15 5.58 -13.64
N LEU A 259 -6.10 6.76 -13.03
CA LEU A 259 -5.59 6.95 -11.67
C LEU A 259 -6.71 7.37 -10.71
N LEU A 260 -6.83 6.65 -9.60
CA LEU A 260 -7.72 7.01 -8.50
C LEU A 260 -6.89 7.46 -7.29
N VAL A 261 -7.28 8.58 -6.67
CA VAL A 261 -6.57 9.18 -5.53
C VAL A 261 -7.52 9.49 -4.38
N GLY A 262 -7.23 8.95 -3.20
CA GLY A 262 -7.97 9.19 -1.97
C GLY A 262 -7.49 10.41 -1.19
N ALA A 263 -8.45 11.19 -0.69
CA ALA A 263 -8.28 12.30 0.25
C ALA A 263 -9.30 12.12 1.41
N PRO A 264 -9.06 11.17 2.32
CA PRO A 264 -10.06 10.76 3.32
C PRO A 264 -10.44 11.85 4.32
N LEU A 265 -9.63 12.89 4.48
CA LEU A 265 -9.90 13.99 5.40
C LEU A 265 -10.48 15.22 4.68
N PHE A 266 -10.88 15.08 3.41
CA PHE A 266 -11.51 16.15 2.66
C PHE A 266 -12.80 16.63 3.34
N MET A 267 -12.93 17.95 3.45
CA MET A 267 -14.11 18.60 3.98
C MET A 267 -14.95 19.23 2.87
N GLU A 268 -16.24 18.86 2.83
CA GLU A 268 -17.23 19.49 1.97
C GLU A 268 -18.04 20.52 2.77
N ARG A 269 -18.52 21.56 2.09
CA ARG A 269 -19.42 22.55 2.67
C ARG A 269 -20.86 22.04 2.57
N GLY A 270 -21.48 21.77 3.72
CA GLY A 270 -22.88 21.38 3.79
C GLY A 270 -23.85 22.51 3.42
N SER A 271 -25.14 22.18 3.31
CA SER A 271 -26.22 23.14 3.02
C SER A 271 -26.36 24.24 4.09
N ASP A 272 -25.89 23.99 5.31
CA ASP A 272 -25.81 24.96 6.41
C ASP A 272 -24.56 25.87 6.33
N GLY A 273 -23.76 25.73 5.28
CA GLY A 273 -22.54 26.50 5.04
C GLY A 273 -21.33 26.06 5.86
N LYS A 274 -21.46 25.02 6.71
CA LYS A 274 -20.36 24.52 7.56
C LYS A 274 -19.54 23.46 6.84
N LEU A 275 -18.23 23.44 7.12
CA LEU A 275 -17.33 22.39 6.64
C LEU A 275 -17.52 21.12 7.48
N ARG A 276 -17.57 19.98 6.79
CA ARG A 276 -17.72 18.64 7.38
C ARG A 276 -16.76 17.69 6.68
N GLU A 277 -15.92 17.00 7.45
CA GLU A 277 -15.05 15.95 6.92
C GLU A 277 -15.92 14.81 6.39
N VAL A 278 -15.88 14.57 5.08
CA VAL A 278 -16.63 13.50 4.42
C VAL A 278 -15.72 12.56 3.63
N GLY A 279 -14.52 13.02 3.27
CA GLY A 279 -13.60 12.31 2.39
C GLY A 279 -13.99 12.45 0.91
N GLN A 280 -13.01 12.32 0.03
CA GLN A 280 -13.22 12.41 -1.42
C GLN A 280 -12.21 11.54 -2.15
N VAL A 281 -12.65 10.92 -3.23
CA VAL A 281 -11.80 10.24 -4.23
C VAL A 281 -11.85 11.03 -5.53
N TYR A 282 -10.68 11.25 -6.10
CA TYR A 282 -10.48 11.89 -7.40
C TYR A 282 -10.15 10.81 -8.42
N VAL A 283 -10.87 10.79 -9.54
CA VAL A 283 -10.67 9.84 -10.63
C VAL A 283 -10.15 10.60 -11.84
N TYR A 284 -8.91 10.33 -12.22
CA TYR A 284 -8.23 10.94 -13.35
C TYR A 284 -8.24 9.96 -14.52
N LEU A 285 -9.12 10.19 -15.49
CA LEU A 285 -9.15 9.40 -16.71
C LEU A 285 -7.95 9.74 -17.59
N SER A 286 -7.22 8.72 -18.02
CA SER A 286 -6.05 8.88 -18.87
C SER A 286 -6.45 9.28 -20.29
N SER A 287 -5.64 10.14 -20.89
CA SER A 287 -5.67 10.47 -22.31
C SER A 287 -4.44 9.92 -23.06
N GLY A 288 -3.58 9.17 -22.37
CA GLY A 288 -2.35 8.58 -22.90
C GLY A 288 -1.13 9.49 -22.76
N GLY A 289 0.05 8.88 -22.82
CA GLY A 289 1.34 9.60 -22.75
C GLY A 289 1.48 10.50 -21.51
N PHE A 290 1.09 10.00 -20.34
CA PHE A 290 0.99 10.73 -19.07
C PHE A 290 0.00 11.92 -19.05
N SER A 291 -0.89 12.05 -20.03
CA SER A 291 -1.91 13.10 -20.01
C SER A 291 -3.21 12.59 -19.38
N PHE A 292 -3.90 13.44 -18.63
CA PHE A 292 -5.13 13.07 -17.91
C PHE A 292 -6.19 14.16 -18.09
N GLN A 293 -7.45 13.74 -18.06
CA GLN A 293 -8.60 14.65 -18.05
C GLN A 293 -8.76 15.32 -16.67
N PRO A 294 -9.51 16.44 -16.59
CA PRO A 294 -9.94 16.96 -15.30
C PRO A 294 -10.63 15.88 -14.45
N PRO A 295 -10.36 15.81 -13.14
CA PRO A 295 -10.81 14.68 -12.35
C PRO A 295 -12.32 14.68 -12.13
N LEU A 296 -12.91 13.49 -12.24
CA LEU A 296 -14.21 13.20 -11.64
C LEU A 296 -14.02 13.11 -10.13
N LYS A 297 -15.11 13.34 -9.38
CA LYS A 297 -15.08 13.38 -7.92
C LYS A 297 -16.17 12.47 -7.36
N LEU A 298 -15.75 11.53 -6.54
CA LEU A 298 -16.63 10.73 -5.69
C LEU A 298 -16.50 11.28 -4.26
N THR A 299 -17.57 11.86 -3.73
CA THR A 299 -17.56 12.48 -2.40
C THR A 299 -18.28 11.57 -1.40
N GLY A 300 -17.69 11.37 -0.23
CA GLY A 300 -18.34 10.62 0.84
C GLY A 300 -19.63 11.29 1.33
N SER A 301 -20.58 10.48 1.79
CA SER A 301 -21.87 10.96 2.29
C SER A 301 -21.91 11.12 3.82
N GLU A 302 -21.05 10.40 4.54
CA GLU A 302 -21.04 10.35 6.00
C GLU A 302 -19.89 11.13 6.64
N ILE A 303 -20.20 11.90 7.68
CA ILE A 303 -19.23 12.74 8.38
C ILE A 303 -18.27 11.88 9.20
N TYR A 304 -16.97 12.16 9.12
CA TYR A 304 -15.88 11.45 9.82
C TYR A 304 -15.77 9.96 9.46
N SER A 305 -16.41 9.54 8.36
CA SER A 305 -16.35 8.16 7.87
C SER A 305 -15.03 7.84 7.16
N ARG A 306 -14.30 8.88 6.74
CA ARG A 306 -13.04 8.84 5.99
C ARG A 306 -13.15 8.10 4.66
N PHE A 307 -14.16 8.46 3.87
CA PHE A 307 -14.34 7.94 2.52
C PHE A 307 -13.08 8.16 1.67
N GLY A 308 -12.58 7.11 1.02
CA GLY A 308 -11.33 7.14 0.26
C GLY A 308 -10.08 6.77 1.06
N SER A 309 -10.23 6.13 2.24
CA SER A 309 -9.09 5.60 3.02
C SER A 309 -8.39 4.41 2.35
N SER A 310 -9.13 3.64 1.54
CA SER A 310 -8.61 2.54 0.74
C SER A 310 -9.44 2.44 -0.54
N ILE A 311 -8.75 2.19 -1.65
CA ILE A 311 -9.32 2.07 -3.00
C ILE A 311 -8.72 0.80 -3.61
N THR A 312 -9.55 -0.02 -4.24
CA THR A 312 -9.06 -1.20 -4.97
C THR A 312 -9.84 -1.38 -6.26
N SER A 313 -9.17 -1.84 -7.31
CA SER A 313 -9.85 -2.29 -8.53
C SER A 313 -10.49 -3.64 -8.26
N LEU A 314 -11.69 -3.83 -8.81
CA LEU A 314 -12.42 -5.08 -8.73
C LEU A 314 -12.31 -5.88 -10.03
N GLY A 315 -11.71 -5.32 -11.09
CA GLY A 315 -11.94 -5.83 -12.43
C GLY A 315 -13.39 -5.59 -12.86
N ASP A 316 -13.85 -6.26 -13.91
CA ASP A 316 -15.24 -6.24 -14.36
C ASP A 316 -16.07 -7.17 -13.47
N LEU A 317 -16.68 -6.61 -12.41
CA LEU A 317 -17.39 -7.32 -11.35
C LEU A 317 -18.76 -7.81 -11.80
N ASP A 318 -19.43 -7.10 -12.70
CA ASP A 318 -20.78 -7.44 -13.18
C ASP A 318 -20.83 -7.94 -14.62
N GLY A 319 -19.69 -7.97 -15.32
CA GLY A 319 -19.54 -8.52 -16.67
C GLY A 319 -20.05 -7.59 -17.75
N ASP A 320 -20.10 -6.27 -17.50
CA ASP A 320 -20.60 -5.26 -18.43
C ASP A 320 -19.52 -4.76 -19.41
N GLY A 321 -18.27 -5.15 -19.20
CA GLY A 321 -17.11 -4.80 -19.99
C GLY A 321 -16.32 -3.60 -19.47
N PHE A 322 -16.65 -3.02 -18.32
CA PHE A 322 -15.88 -1.94 -17.69
C PHE A 322 -15.31 -2.41 -16.36
N ASN A 323 -14.11 -1.95 -15.99
CA ASN A 323 -13.57 -2.29 -14.68
C ASN A 323 -14.26 -1.45 -13.59
N ASP A 324 -14.63 -2.12 -12.51
CA ASP A 324 -15.26 -1.55 -11.34
C ASP A 324 -14.24 -1.27 -10.23
N VAL A 325 -14.65 -0.45 -9.26
CA VAL A 325 -13.81 -0.05 -8.13
C VAL A 325 -14.57 -0.11 -6.81
N ALA A 326 -13.86 -0.52 -5.75
CA ALA A 326 -14.34 -0.42 -4.38
C ALA A 326 -13.62 0.71 -3.64
N VAL A 327 -14.39 1.53 -2.93
CA VAL A 327 -13.88 2.62 -2.07
C VAL A 327 -14.39 2.43 -0.66
N SER A 328 -13.50 2.49 0.33
CA SER A 328 -13.88 2.32 1.74
C SER A 328 -14.14 3.64 2.46
N ALA A 329 -15.02 3.56 3.45
CA ALA A 329 -15.15 4.52 4.54
C ALA A 329 -15.09 3.74 5.87
N PRO A 330 -13.88 3.43 6.39
CA PRO A 330 -13.69 2.44 7.45
C PRO A 330 -14.34 2.79 8.79
N TYR A 331 -14.80 4.03 8.95
CA TYR A 331 -15.45 4.52 10.17
C TYR A 331 -16.89 4.96 9.93
N GLY A 332 -17.44 4.66 8.75
CA GLY A 332 -18.85 4.89 8.42
C GLY A 332 -19.79 3.85 9.04
N GLY A 333 -21.09 4.05 8.82
CA GLY A 333 -22.19 3.28 9.37
C GLY A 333 -22.62 3.79 10.75
N SER A 334 -23.85 3.42 11.13
CA SER A 334 -24.51 3.88 12.36
C SER A 334 -23.72 3.62 13.66
N SER A 335 -22.91 2.57 13.68
CA SER A 335 -22.06 2.17 14.80
C SER A 335 -20.55 2.30 14.51
N ARG A 336 -20.17 3.00 13.44
CA ARG A 336 -18.80 3.07 12.92
C ARG A 336 -18.21 1.69 12.60
N GLN A 337 -19.06 0.79 12.13
CA GLN A 337 -18.68 -0.56 11.73
C GLN A 337 -17.75 -0.58 10.51
N GLY A 338 -17.75 0.49 9.72
CA GLY A 338 -17.08 0.61 8.43
C GLY A 338 -17.99 0.22 7.27
N LEU A 339 -17.79 0.89 6.14
CA LEU A 339 -18.53 0.72 4.89
C LEU A 339 -17.58 0.55 3.71
N VAL A 340 -17.99 -0.22 2.71
CA VAL A 340 -17.31 -0.33 1.41
C VAL A 340 -18.34 -0.07 0.32
N TYR A 341 -18.04 0.88 -0.55
CA TYR A 341 -18.89 1.31 -1.66
C TYR A 341 -18.34 0.72 -2.96
N VAL A 342 -19.20 0.04 -3.72
CA VAL A 342 -18.89 -0.49 -5.06
C VAL A 342 -19.41 0.50 -6.08
N TYR A 343 -18.52 0.95 -6.97
CA TYR A 343 -18.85 1.85 -8.06
C TYR A 343 -18.56 1.13 -9.38
N ASN A 344 -19.59 1.01 -10.21
CA ASN A 344 -19.42 0.42 -11.53
C ASN A 344 -18.71 1.36 -12.48
N GLY A 345 -17.86 0.80 -13.33
CA GLY A 345 -17.17 1.51 -14.41
C GLY A 345 -18.13 1.99 -15.51
N GLY A 346 -17.58 2.67 -16.50
CA GLY A 346 -18.36 3.15 -17.64
C GLY A 346 -17.59 4.10 -18.54
N VAL A 347 -18.12 4.36 -19.74
CA VAL A 347 -17.46 5.19 -20.78
C VAL A 347 -17.00 6.55 -20.25
N GLY A 348 -17.75 7.14 -19.32
CA GLY A 348 -17.44 8.44 -18.70
C GLY A 348 -16.62 8.36 -17.42
N GLY A 349 -16.08 7.19 -17.08
CA GLY A 349 -15.60 6.85 -15.74
C GLY A 349 -16.69 6.23 -14.86
N PRO A 350 -16.40 5.99 -13.57
CA PRO A 350 -17.33 5.31 -12.68
C PRO A 350 -18.61 6.12 -12.42
N ASP A 351 -19.75 5.43 -12.28
CA ASP A 351 -21.01 6.07 -11.87
C ASP A 351 -20.81 6.77 -10.51
N PRO A 352 -21.20 8.04 -10.33
CA PRO A 352 -21.12 8.71 -9.03
C PRO A 352 -22.03 8.11 -7.96
N GLN A 353 -23.01 7.28 -8.31
CA GLN A 353 -23.83 6.51 -7.37
C GLN A 353 -23.26 5.09 -7.21
N PRO A 354 -23.00 4.65 -5.97
CA PRO A 354 -22.57 3.27 -5.75
C PRO A 354 -23.72 2.30 -6.04
N SER A 355 -23.45 1.24 -6.79
CA SER A 355 -24.42 0.19 -7.08
C SER A 355 -24.67 -0.73 -5.88
N GLN A 356 -23.67 -0.86 -5.00
CA GLN A 356 -23.73 -1.64 -3.78
C GLN A 356 -22.96 -0.98 -2.64
N VAL A 357 -23.46 -1.13 -1.42
CA VAL A 357 -22.75 -0.76 -0.18
C VAL A 357 -22.67 -1.99 0.71
N LEU A 358 -21.46 -2.40 1.04
CA LEU A 358 -21.17 -3.48 1.98
C LEU A 358 -21.01 -2.89 3.38
N GLU A 359 -21.73 -3.46 4.35
CA GLU A 359 -21.71 -3.02 5.74
C GLU A 359 -20.91 -3.99 6.63
N GLY A 360 -20.03 -3.44 7.47
CA GLY A 360 -19.37 -4.20 8.51
C GLY A 360 -20.36 -4.71 9.57
N ASN A 361 -20.25 -5.97 9.98
CA ASN A 361 -21.12 -6.55 11.03
C ASN A 361 -20.33 -7.11 12.22
N TRP A 362 -19.11 -6.61 12.44
CA TRP A 362 -18.21 -7.08 13.50
C TRP A 362 -17.98 -5.99 14.53
N ALA A 363 -18.34 -6.29 15.77
CA ALA A 363 -18.07 -5.41 16.89
C ALA A 363 -16.58 -5.47 17.27
N SER A 364 -16.02 -4.32 17.66
CA SER A 364 -14.73 -4.20 18.31
C SER A 364 -14.79 -3.10 19.38
N THR A 365 -14.03 -3.27 20.46
CA THR A 365 -13.98 -2.31 21.57
C THR A 365 -12.89 -1.26 21.38
N SER A 366 -11.65 -1.65 21.07
CA SER A 366 -10.55 -0.74 20.76
C SER A 366 -9.39 -1.53 20.13
N PRO A 367 -8.96 -1.21 18.90
CA PRO A 367 -9.40 -0.13 18.00
C PRO A 367 -10.79 -0.38 17.35
N PRO A 368 -11.44 0.61 16.70
CA PRO A 368 -12.66 0.39 15.93
C PRO A 368 -12.48 -0.74 14.89
N PRO A 369 -13.57 -1.44 14.47
CA PRO A 369 -13.48 -2.60 13.57
C PRO A 369 -12.68 -2.33 12.30
N SER A 370 -12.84 -1.12 11.74
CA SER A 370 -12.11 -0.64 10.57
C SER A 370 -12.31 -1.53 9.34
N PHE A 371 -13.56 -1.99 9.13
CA PHE A 371 -13.95 -2.74 7.93
C PHE A 371 -13.64 -1.92 6.68
N GLY A 372 -12.87 -2.47 5.74
CA GLY A 372 -12.49 -1.79 4.51
C GLY A 372 -11.17 -1.02 4.58
N TYR A 373 -10.47 -0.99 5.72
CA TYR A 373 -9.19 -0.29 5.82
C TYR A 373 -8.10 -0.86 4.88
N ALA A 374 -8.17 -2.16 4.60
CA ALA A 374 -7.39 -2.82 3.56
C ALA A 374 -8.33 -3.71 2.74
N MET A 375 -8.21 -3.64 1.41
CA MET A 375 -9.03 -4.40 0.46
C MET A 375 -8.19 -4.88 -0.71
N HIS A 376 -8.64 -5.96 -1.36
CA HIS A 376 -8.05 -6.43 -2.61
C HIS A 376 -9.11 -7.17 -3.43
N GLY A 377 -9.25 -6.84 -4.71
CA GLY A 377 -10.17 -7.50 -5.64
C GLY A 377 -9.48 -7.95 -6.93
N ALA A 378 -10.24 -7.95 -8.03
CA ALA A 378 -9.75 -8.26 -9.39
C ALA A 378 -9.24 -9.70 -9.59
N MET A 379 -9.75 -10.66 -8.80
CA MET A 379 -9.40 -12.07 -8.94
C MET A 379 -10.62 -12.95 -8.68
N ASP A 380 -10.93 -13.77 -9.69
CA ASP A 380 -11.93 -14.84 -9.60
C ASP A 380 -11.32 -16.05 -8.87
N ILE A 381 -11.62 -16.17 -7.58
CA ILE A 381 -11.05 -17.14 -6.65
C ILE A 381 -11.76 -18.49 -6.71
N ASP A 382 -13.04 -18.48 -7.04
CA ASP A 382 -13.92 -19.65 -7.08
C ASP A 382 -14.15 -20.19 -8.51
N GLN A 383 -13.67 -19.46 -9.53
CA GLN A 383 -13.76 -19.76 -10.96
C GLN A 383 -15.19 -19.69 -11.49
N ASN A 384 -16.01 -18.78 -10.96
CA ASN A 384 -17.38 -18.59 -11.40
C ASN A 384 -17.52 -17.64 -12.62
N GLY A 385 -16.43 -16.99 -13.03
CA GLY A 385 -16.38 -16.04 -14.14
C GLY A 385 -16.44 -14.57 -13.74
N TYR A 386 -16.60 -14.26 -12.45
CA TYR A 386 -16.64 -12.92 -11.89
C TYR A 386 -15.54 -12.76 -10.82
N PRO A 387 -14.87 -11.61 -10.75
CA PRO A 387 -13.85 -11.36 -9.74
C PRO A 387 -14.47 -11.18 -8.35
N ASP A 388 -13.78 -11.69 -7.31
CA ASP A 388 -14.21 -11.58 -5.92
C ASP A 388 -13.50 -10.43 -5.19
N LEU A 389 -13.98 -10.10 -3.98
CA LEU A 389 -13.43 -9.05 -3.14
C LEU A 389 -13.05 -9.56 -1.75
N VAL A 390 -11.81 -9.30 -1.32
CA VAL A 390 -11.38 -9.50 0.07
C VAL A 390 -11.38 -8.17 0.81
N VAL A 391 -12.03 -8.14 1.97
CA VAL A 391 -12.12 -6.98 2.87
C VAL A 391 -11.53 -7.30 4.24
N GLY A 392 -10.54 -6.51 4.67
CA GLY A 392 -9.93 -6.60 6.00
C GLY A 392 -10.75 -5.86 7.07
N VAL A 393 -10.76 -6.44 8.28
CA VAL A 393 -11.42 -5.90 9.49
C VAL A 393 -10.45 -6.03 10.66
N PHE A 394 -9.33 -5.30 10.58
CA PHE A 394 -8.21 -5.53 11.48
C PHE A 394 -8.54 -5.27 12.95
N GLY A 395 -9.50 -4.39 13.25
CA GLY A 395 -9.91 -4.14 14.64
C GLY A 395 -10.64 -5.32 15.28
N ALA A 396 -11.16 -6.25 14.48
CA ALA A 396 -11.84 -7.46 14.92
C ALA A 396 -11.08 -8.75 14.55
N ASP A 397 -9.81 -8.63 14.13
CA ASP A 397 -8.94 -9.73 13.69
C ASP A 397 -9.58 -10.63 12.61
N LYS A 398 -10.22 -10.02 11.60
CA LYS A 398 -10.92 -10.74 10.52
C LYS A 398 -10.52 -10.26 9.13
N ALA A 399 -10.67 -11.16 8.17
CA ALA A 399 -10.69 -10.89 6.73
C ALA A 399 -11.89 -11.64 6.14
N ILE A 400 -12.61 -11.00 5.23
CA ILE A 400 -13.88 -11.48 4.69
C ILE A 400 -13.75 -11.53 3.18
N LEU A 401 -14.12 -12.66 2.59
CA LEU A 401 -14.27 -12.82 1.15
C LEU A 401 -15.74 -12.60 0.80
N TYR A 402 -15.98 -11.72 -0.17
CA TYR A 402 -17.28 -11.42 -0.75
C TYR A 402 -17.35 -11.96 -2.17
#